data_AF-A0A838WQL6-F1
#
_entry.id   AF-A0A838WQL6-F1
#
_cell.length_a   1.000
_cell.length_b   1.000
_cell.length_c   1.000
_cell.angle_alpha   90.00
_cell.angle_beta   90.00
_cell.angle_gamma   90.00
#
_symmetry.space_group_name_H-M   'P 1'
#
loop_
_entity.id
_entity.type
_entity.pdbx_description
1 polymer ?
#
loop_
_entity_poly.entity_id
_entity_poly.type
_entity_poly.pdbx_seq_one_letter_code
_entity_poly.pdbx_strand_id
1 'polypeptide(L)'
;YGAKSEAIDAVEVAASLELDGFSWQILHVTHGDVTDSYQVLVAPGAERDALATEEGATAYVRGAAELGEVHGGIGGTSARPMGAEQSNTSLVVDDEWVLKVFRKLENGTNPDVELLSAIGDCPHVAGVRGHITRDGATLAMQQQLIDGGEDGFDLAVADALGDAGELGHAIGAVHTAL
;
A
#
# COMPACT_ATOMS: atom_id res chain seq x y z
N TYR A 1 -5.37 0.50 13.18
CA TYR A 1 -5.91 1.58 14.04
C TYR A 1 -4.73 2.31 14.65
N GLY A 2 -4.54 3.60 14.31
CA GLY A 2 -3.38 4.39 14.71
C GLY A 2 -3.52 5.09 16.06
N ALA A 3 -4.75 5.33 16.53
CA ALA A 3 -5.04 5.99 17.79
C ALA A 3 -5.00 4.99 18.96
N LYS A 4 -3.80 4.54 19.35
CA LYS A 4 -3.63 3.48 20.37
C LYS A 4 -4.19 3.81 21.77
N SER A 5 -4.69 5.02 22.00
CA SER A 5 -5.16 5.51 23.30
C SER A 5 -6.58 6.10 23.33
N GLU A 6 -7.24 6.30 22.19
CA GLU A 6 -8.56 6.95 22.12
C GLU A 6 -9.67 5.94 21.82
N ALA A 7 -10.81 6.10 22.50
CA ALA A 7 -11.97 5.24 22.32
C ALA A 7 -12.62 5.49 20.95
N ILE A 8 -13.09 4.42 20.31
CA ILE A 8 -13.89 4.52 19.10
C ILE A 8 -15.32 4.84 19.50
N ASP A 9 -15.84 5.99 19.04
CA ASP A 9 -17.19 6.46 19.33
C ASP A 9 -18.20 5.93 18.30
N ALA A 10 -17.80 5.84 17.04
CA ALA A 10 -18.63 5.31 15.96
C ALA A 10 -17.81 4.69 14.82
N VAL A 11 -18.40 3.73 14.12
CA VAL A 11 -17.89 3.14 12.87
C VAL A 11 -19.02 3.08 11.86
N GLU A 12 -18.83 3.67 10.69
CA GLU A 12 -19.78 3.65 9.57
C GLU A 12 -19.12 3.07 8.31
N VAL A 13 -19.85 2.24 7.57
CA VAL A 13 -19.40 1.73 6.26
C VAL A 13 -19.80 2.74 5.19
N ALA A 14 -18.83 3.50 4.68
CA ALA A 14 -19.04 4.55 3.68
C ALA A 14 -19.11 4.00 2.24
N ALA A 15 -18.39 2.91 1.96
CA ALA A 15 -18.41 2.21 0.70
C ALA A 15 -18.20 0.71 0.92
N SER A 16 -18.79 -0.11 0.06
CA SER A 16 -18.57 -1.56 0.07
C SER A 16 -18.64 -2.14 -1.34
N LEU A 17 -17.82 -3.16 -1.63
CA LEU A 17 -17.84 -3.95 -2.85
C LEU A 17 -17.50 -5.41 -2.53
N GLU A 18 -18.22 -6.34 -3.15
CA GLU A 18 -17.93 -7.77 -3.02
C GLU A 18 -16.81 -8.19 -3.99
N LEU A 19 -15.78 -8.85 -3.48
CA LEU A 19 -14.60 -9.33 -4.21
C LEU A 19 -14.36 -10.80 -3.90
N ASP A 20 -14.64 -11.72 -4.84
CA ASP A 20 -14.36 -13.16 -4.70
C ASP A 20 -14.80 -13.79 -3.36
N GLY A 21 -15.96 -13.37 -2.83
CA GLY A 21 -16.49 -13.86 -1.56
C GLY A 21 -15.99 -13.13 -0.31
N PHE A 22 -15.23 -12.05 -0.49
CA PHE A 22 -14.86 -11.07 0.54
C PHE A 22 -15.61 -9.76 0.31
N SER A 23 -15.69 -8.92 1.34
CA SER A 23 -16.28 -7.59 1.28
C SER A 23 -15.17 -6.56 1.49
N TRP A 24 -14.81 -5.83 0.43
CA TRP A 24 -13.96 -4.64 0.55
C TRP A 24 -14.80 -3.49 1.06
N GLN A 25 -14.31 -2.74 2.04
CA GLN A 25 -15.06 -1.67 2.67
C GLN A 25 -14.18 -0.44 2.96
N ILE A 26 -14.78 0.74 2.85
CA ILE A 26 -14.26 1.96 3.47
C ILE A 26 -15.06 2.23 4.74
N LEU A 27 -14.35 2.34 5.85
CA LEU A 27 -14.89 2.62 7.17
C LEU A 27 -14.55 4.06 7.56
N HIS A 28 -15.56 4.83 7.93
CA HIS A 28 -15.38 6.07 8.69
C HIS A 28 -15.38 5.73 10.18
N VAL A 29 -14.27 6.00 10.86
CA VAL A 29 -14.09 5.73 12.28
C VAL A 29 -13.99 7.06 13.02
N THR A 30 -14.98 7.34 13.87
CA THR A 30 -15.03 8.56 14.67
C THR A 30 -14.47 8.31 16.07
N HIS A 31 -13.59 9.19 16.52
CA HIS A 31 -13.02 9.22 17.86
C HIS A 31 -12.83 10.68 18.28
N GLY A 32 -13.49 11.08 19.37
CA GLY A 32 -13.62 12.48 19.76
C GLY A 32 -14.27 13.32 18.66
N ASP A 33 -13.59 14.39 18.25
CA ASP A 33 -14.02 15.30 17.18
C ASP A 33 -13.42 14.93 15.80
N VAL A 34 -12.71 13.80 15.71
CA VAL A 34 -12.01 13.37 14.49
C VAL A 34 -12.72 12.18 13.86
N THR A 35 -12.88 12.21 12.54
CA THR A 35 -13.30 11.06 11.74
C THR A 35 -12.20 10.71 10.76
N ASP A 36 -11.61 9.52 10.94
CA ASP A 36 -10.60 8.97 10.04
C ASP A 36 -11.25 7.95 9.08
N SER A 37 -10.76 7.91 7.84
CA SER A 37 -11.16 6.90 6.87
C SER A 37 -10.16 5.74 6.82
N TYR A 38 -10.66 4.52 6.81
CA TYR A 38 -9.84 3.31 6.69
C TYR A 38 -10.41 2.40 5.61
N GLN A 39 -9.56 1.74 4.83
CA GLN A 39 -10.01 0.63 4.01
C GLN A 39 -9.71 -0.71 4.68
N VAL A 40 -10.61 -1.67 4.50
CA VAL A 40 -10.49 -3.03 5.03
C VAL A 40 -10.99 -4.04 3.99
N LEU A 41 -10.51 -5.28 4.10
CA LEU A 41 -11.10 -6.43 3.40
C LEU A 41 -11.59 -7.42 4.45
N VAL A 42 -12.87 -7.78 4.40
CA VAL A 42 -13.52 -8.60 5.43
C VAL A 42 -13.98 -9.91 4.81
N ALA A 43 -13.59 -11.03 5.43
CA ALA A 43 -14.13 -12.34 5.06
C ALA A 43 -15.47 -12.59 5.77
N PRO A 44 -16.38 -13.41 5.20
CA PRO A 44 -17.65 -13.73 5.84
C PRO A 44 -17.47 -14.30 7.25
N GLY A 45 -18.05 -13.62 8.25
CA GLY A 45 -17.95 -14.04 9.65
C GLY A 45 -16.57 -13.84 10.30
N ALA A 46 -15.63 -13.17 9.63
CA ALA A 46 -14.33 -12.85 10.18
C ALA A 46 -14.34 -11.48 10.88
N GLU A 47 -13.61 -11.40 12.00
CA GLU A 47 -13.41 -10.15 12.75
C GLU A 47 -12.12 -9.42 12.37
N ARG A 48 -11.29 -10.04 11.53
CA ARG A 48 -9.97 -9.53 11.15
C ARG A 48 -9.92 -9.25 9.66
N ASP A 49 -9.05 -8.31 9.33
CA ASP A 49 -8.74 -7.98 7.96
C ASP A 49 -8.11 -9.17 7.21
N ALA A 50 -8.62 -9.43 6.01
CA ALA A 50 -8.24 -10.56 5.16
C ALA A 50 -7.07 -10.26 4.21
N LEU A 51 -6.60 -9.01 4.09
CA LEU A 51 -5.41 -8.69 3.26
C LEU A 51 -4.13 -9.34 3.79
N ALA A 52 -4.13 -9.78 5.05
CA ALA A 52 -3.04 -10.53 5.64
C ALA A 52 -3.06 -12.03 5.29
N THR A 53 -4.02 -12.50 4.49
CA THR A 53 -4.05 -13.87 3.96
C THR A 53 -3.84 -13.88 2.45
N GLU A 54 -3.37 -15.00 1.91
CA GLU A 54 -3.14 -15.14 0.46
C GLU A 54 -4.45 -15.08 -0.34
N GLU A 55 -5.53 -15.66 0.20
CA GLU A 55 -6.85 -15.64 -0.43
C GLU A 55 -7.42 -14.23 -0.50
N GLY A 56 -7.35 -13.47 0.60
CA GLY A 56 -7.84 -12.10 0.64
C GLY A 56 -6.96 -11.15 -0.19
N ALA A 57 -5.64 -11.30 -0.14
CA ALA A 57 -4.72 -10.56 -0.99
C ALA A 57 -5.02 -10.79 -2.48
N THR A 58 -5.22 -12.05 -2.88
CA THR A 58 -5.54 -12.42 -4.26
C THR A 58 -6.91 -11.87 -4.69
N ALA A 59 -7.93 -11.96 -3.83
CA ALA A 59 -9.24 -11.39 -4.10
C ALA A 59 -9.18 -9.86 -4.31
N TYR A 60 -8.45 -9.15 -3.45
CA TYR A 60 -8.24 -7.70 -3.58
C TYR A 60 -7.60 -7.34 -4.91
N VAL A 61 -6.51 -8.04 -5.27
CA VAL A 61 -5.73 -7.75 -6.48
C VAL A 61 -6.51 -8.00 -7.76
N ARG A 62 -7.36 -9.03 -7.78
CA ARG A 62 -8.27 -9.30 -8.93
C ARG A 62 -9.35 -8.25 -9.08
N GLY A 63 -9.91 -7.78 -7.97
CA GLY A 63 -10.96 -6.76 -7.93
C GLY A 63 -10.47 -5.32 -7.92
N ALA A 64 -9.14 -5.09 -7.89
CA ALA A 64 -8.56 -3.78 -7.61
C ALA A 64 -9.06 -2.68 -8.57
N ALA A 65 -9.20 -3.01 -9.86
CA ALA A 65 -9.66 -2.06 -10.87
C ALA A 65 -11.13 -1.61 -10.70
N GLU A 66 -11.92 -2.30 -9.88
CA GLU A 66 -13.32 -1.98 -9.60
C GLU A 66 -13.50 -1.06 -8.38
N LEU A 67 -12.43 -0.87 -7.59
CA LEU A 67 -12.49 -0.15 -6.31
C LEU A 67 -12.64 1.37 -6.49
N GLY A 68 -12.15 1.92 -7.60
CA GLY A 68 -12.13 3.35 -7.86
C GLY A 68 -11.63 3.69 -9.26
N GLU A 69 -11.21 4.93 -9.45
CA GLU A 69 -10.57 5.41 -10.67
C GLU A 69 -9.14 4.88 -10.75
N VAL A 70 -8.79 4.26 -11.88
CA VAL A 70 -7.47 3.65 -12.11
C VAL A 70 -6.60 4.58 -12.95
N HIS A 71 -5.40 4.84 -12.46
CA HIS A 71 -4.38 5.62 -13.14
C HIS A 71 -3.18 4.72 -13.47
N GLY A 72 -3.00 4.38 -14.75
CA GLY A 72 -1.95 3.45 -15.18
C GLY A 72 -2.38 1.97 -15.11
N GLY A 73 -1.44 1.08 -14.79
CA GLY A 73 -1.69 -0.36 -14.66
C GLY A 73 -1.86 -0.79 -13.20
N ILE A 74 -2.94 -1.51 -12.90
CA ILE A 74 -3.23 -2.04 -11.56
C ILE A 74 -3.79 -3.47 -11.63
N GLY A 75 -3.55 -4.26 -10.59
CA GLY A 75 -4.09 -5.60 -10.42
C GLY A 75 -3.11 -6.71 -10.82
N GLY A 76 -3.64 -7.94 -10.86
CA GLY A 76 -2.89 -9.17 -11.09
C GLY A 76 -3.75 -10.42 -10.89
N THR A 77 -3.14 -11.60 -10.97
CA THR A 77 -3.85 -12.89 -10.92
C THR A 77 -3.73 -13.58 -9.57
N SER A 78 -2.59 -13.43 -8.90
CA SER A 78 -2.32 -13.92 -7.55
C SER A 78 -1.57 -12.89 -6.73
N ALA A 79 -1.73 -12.95 -5.41
CA ALA A 79 -0.97 -12.09 -4.51
C ALA A 79 -0.71 -12.74 -3.15
N ARG A 80 0.43 -12.40 -2.56
CA ARG A 80 0.83 -12.84 -1.22
C ARG A 80 1.22 -11.66 -0.34
N PRO A 81 0.82 -11.64 0.95
CA PRO A 81 1.19 -10.58 1.87
C PRO A 81 2.71 -10.52 2.12
N MET A 82 3.25 -9.31 2.24
CA MET A 82 4.64 -9.04 2.54
C MET A 82 4.76 -8.54 3.99
N GLY A 83 5.04 -9.46 4.92
CA GLY A 83 5.41 -9.13 6.31
C GLY A 83 4.40 -8.26 7.09
N ALA A 84 4.84 -7.71 8.22
CA ALA A 84 4.03 -6.87 9.10
C ALA A 84 4.46 -5.40 8.99
N GLU A 85 3.84 -4.64 8.08
CA GLU A 85 4.01 -3.19 7.95
C GLU A 85 2.90 -2.44 8.72
N GLN A 86 3.24 -1.31 9.36
CA GLN A 86 2.36 -0.63 10.33
C GLN A 86 1.31 0.30 9.67
N SER A 87 1.64 0.97 8.58
CA SER A 87 0.78 2.00 7.94
C SER A 87 0.07 1.50 6.67
N ASN A 88 0.57 0.43 6.07
CA ASN A 88 0.16 -0.09 4.77
C ASN A 88 0.10 -1.63 4.86
N THR A 89 -0.57 -2.27 3.92
CA THR A 89 -0.36 -3.68 3.64
C THR A 89 0.26 -3.81 2.25
N SER A 90 1.49 -4.31 2.20
CA SER A 90 2.19 -4.57 0.94
C SER A 90 1.94 -6.00 0.49
N LEU A 91 1.59 -6.18 -0.78
CA LEU A 91 1.32 -7.46 -1.40
C LEU A 91 2.29 -7.67 -2.56
N VAL A 92 2.93 -8.83 -2.64
CA VAL A 92 3.63 -9.23 -3.87
C VAL A 92 2.58 -9.77 -4.84
N VAL A 93 2.56 -9.24 -6.06
CA VAL A 93 1.58 -9.54 -7.10
C VAL A 93 2.28 -10.20 -8.28
N ASP A 94 1.81 -11.39 -8.65
CA ASP A 94 2.32 -12.21 -9.77
C ASP A 94 3.86 -12.39 -9.76
N ASP A 95 4.49 -12.28 -8.58
CA ASP A 95 5.95 -12.27 -8.37
C ASP A 95 6.73 -11.26 -9.23
N GLU A 96 6.06 -10.20 -9.72
CA GLU A 96 6.65 -9.17 -10.59
C GLU A 96 6.42 -7.74 -10.03
N TRP A 97 5.38 -7.57 -9.23
CA TRP A 97 4.96 -6.26 -8.72
C TRP A 97 4.77 -6.27 -7.21
N VAL A 98 4.83 -5.09 -6.62
CA VAL A 98 4.38 -4.84 -5.25
C VAL A 98 3.18 -3.91 -5.30
N LEU A 99 2.07 -4.31 -4.68
CA LEU A 99 0.91 -3.47 -4.45
C LEU A 99 0.90 -3.02 -2.99
N LYS A 100 1.07 -1.71 -2.75
CA LYS A 100 0.90 -1.08 -1.45
C LYS A 100 -0.55 -0.68 -1.27
N VAL A 101 -1.25 -1.32 -0.33
CA VAL A 101 -2.63 -0.97 0.06
C VAL A 101 -2.60 -0.03 1.26
N PHE A 102 -3.10 1.21 1.10
CA PHE A 102 -3.04 2.24 2.14
C PHE A 102 -4.17 2.06 3.16
N ARG A 103 -3.83 1.74 4.42
CA ARG A 103 -4.84 1.35 5.42
C ARG A 103 -5.66 2.52 5.94
N LYS A 104 -4.99 3.62 6.25
CA LYS A 104 -5.62 4.91 6.57
C LYS A 104 -5.65 5.74 5.29
N LEU A 105 -6.83 6.26 4.94
CA LEU A 105 -7.03 7.05 3.74
C LEU A 105 -7.00 8.53 4.10
N GLU A 106 -6.21 9.29 3.35
CA GLU A 106 -6.11 10.74 3.46
C GLU A 106 -6.56 11.37 2.14
N ASN A 107 -7.21 12.52 2.23
CA ASN A 107 -7.64 13.27 1.05
C ASN A 107 -6.42 13.85 0.33
N GLY A 108 -6.39 13.69 -0.98
CA GLY A 108 -5.29 14.05 -1.85
C GLY A 108 -4.59 12.84 -2.45
N THR A 109 -3.73 13.12 -3.42
CA THR A 109 -2.79 12.12 -3.94
C THR A 109 -1.80 11.76 -2.84
N ASN A 110 -1.56 10.47 -2.65
CA ASN A 110 -0.57 10.02 -1.69
C ASN A 110 0.82 10.55 -2.06
N PRO A 111 1.62 11.08 -1.11
CA PRO A 111 2.94 11.63 -1.40
C PRO A 111 3.89 10.64 -2.10
N ASP A 112 3.81 9.34 -1.79
CA ASP A 112 4.62 8.33 -2.48
C ASP A 112 4.26 8.27 -3.97
N VAL A 113 2.97 8.35 -4.31
CA VAL A 113 2.51 8.35 -5.71
C VAL A 113 2.98 9.59 -6.43
N GLU A 114 2.81 10.78 -5.82
CA GLU A 114 3.23 12.05 -6.41
C GLU A 114 4.74 12.06 -6.67
N LEU A 115 5.52 11.73 -5.64
CA LEU A 115 6.98 11.77 -5.69
C LEU A 115 7.51 10.74 -6.68
N LEU A 116 7.15 9.46 -6.52
CA LEU A 116 7.73 8.37 -7.32
C LEU A 116 7.29 8.42 -8.79
N SER A 117 6.10 8.95 -9.08
CA SER A 117 5.69 9.17 -10.47
C SER A 117 6.48 10.29 -11.15
N ALA A 118 6.91 11.31 -10.41
CA ALA A 118 7.72 12.41 -10.94
C ALA A 118 9.16 11.98 -11.27
N ILE A 119 9.69 10.99 -10.55
CA ILE A 119 11.08 10.50 -10.72
C ILE A 119 11.14 9.07 -11.24
N GLY A 120 10.13 8.61 -11.98
CA GLY A 120 10.04 7.22 -12.46
C GLY A 120 11.21 6.76 -13.34
N ASP A 121 11.94 7.68 -13.96
CA ASP A 121 13.14 7.40 -14.77
C ASP A 121 14.43 7.26 -13.92
N CYS A 122 14.36 7.54 -12.61
CA CYS A 122 15.52 7.39 -11.72
C CYS A 122 15.78 5.90 -11.46
N PRO A 123 17.00 5.37 -11.77
CA PRO A 123 17.29 3.95 -11.62
C PRO A 123 17.38 3.49 -10.15
N HIS A 124 17.32 4.43 -9.20
CA HIS A 124 17.42 4.17 -7.76
C HIS A 124 16.06 4.15 -7.05
N VAL A 125 14.94 4.18 -7.80
CA VAL A 125 13.59 4.03 -7.25
C VAL A 125 12.83 2.91 -7.96
N ALA A 126 11.88 2.28 -7.26
CA ALA A 126 10.97 1.34 -7.88
C ALA A 126 9.95 2.10 -8.75
N GLY A 127 9.88 1.76 -10.03
CA GLY A 127 8.97 2.43 -10.96
C GLY A 127 7.50 2.21 -10.59
N VAL A 128 6.71 3.29 -10.59
CA VAL A 128 5.26 3.23 -10.37
C VAL A 128 4.57 2.71 -11.63
N ARG A 129 3.82 1.62 -11.51
CA ARG A 129 3.00 1.06 -12.60
C ARG A 129 1.65 1.76 -12.68
N GLY A 130 1.07 2.08 -11.53
CA GLY A 130 -0.23 2.73 -11.44
C GLY A 130 -0.75 2.82 -10.02
N HIS A 131 -1.88 3.50 -9.84
CA HIS A 131 -2.55 3.65 -8.55
C HIS A 131 -4.07 3.76 -8.71
N ILE A 132 -4.79 3.57 -7.61
CA ILE A 132 -6.26 3.72 -7.56
C ILE A 132 -6.61 4.90 -6.67
N THR A 133 -7.53 5.73 -7.12
CA THR A 133 -8.14 6.79 -6.31
C THR A 133 -9.63 6.59 -6.16
N ARG A 134 -10.18 6.97 -5.01
CA ARG A 134 -11.62 7.04 -4.78
C ARG A 134 -11.93 8.19 -3.83
N ASP A 135 -12.95 8.98 -4.16
CA ASP A 135 -13.45 10.08 -3.32
C ASP A 135 -12.34 11.06 -2.91
N GLY A 136 -11.36 11.27 -3.80
CA GLY A 136 -10.21 12.15 -3.57
C GLY A 136 -9.05 11.54 -2.79
N ALA A 137 -9.15 10.30 -2.30
CA ALA A 137 -8.09 9.59 -1.60
C ALA A 137 -7.43 8.53 -2.47
N THR A 138 -6.13 8.28 -2.25
CA THR A 138 -5.42 7.17 -2.89
C THR A 138 -5.63 5.88 -2.11
N LEU A 139 -6.17 4.84 -2.76
CA LEU A 139 -6.44 3.54 -2.14
C LEU A 139 -5.22 2.62 -2.17
N ALA A 140 -4.56 2.52 -3.31
CA ALA A 140 -3.41 1.64 -3.47
C ALA A 140 -2.49 2.12 -4.59
N MET A 141 -1.22 1.75 -4.50
CA MET A 141 -0.20 2.00 -5.52
C MET A 141 0.53 0.71 -5.86
N GLN A 142 0.66 0.42 -7.15
CA GLN A 142 1.43 -0.71 -7.66
C GLN A 142 2.73 -0.22 -8.28
N GLN A 143 3.82 -0.86 -7.89
CA GLN A 143 5.18 -0.54 -8.31
C GLN A 143 5.96 -1.81 -8.62
N GLN A 144 7.09 -1.66 -9.29
CA GLN A 144 8.01 -2.75 -9.59
C GLN A 144 8.43 -3.50 -8.32
N LEU A 145 8.45 -4.83 -8.37
CA LEU A 145 9.13 -5.65 -7.36
C LEU A 145 10.64 -5.62 -7.62
N ILE A 146 11.42 -5.28 -6.60
CA ILE A 146 12.88 -5.34 -6.65
C ILE A 146 13.31 -6.74 -6.23
N ASP A 147 13.81 -7.52 -7.19
CA ASP A 147 14.37 -8.84 -6.92
C ASP A 147 15.77 -8.73 -6.31
N GLY A 148 16.05 -9.58 -5.32
CA GLY A 148 17.34 -9.60 -4.61
C GLY A 148 17.66 -8.35 -3.78
N GLY A 149 16.70 -7.46 -3.54
CA GLY A 149 16.89 -6.32 -2.66
C GLY A 149 17.02 -6.75 -1.19
N GLU A 150 18.02 -6.23 -0.49
CA GLU A 150 18.24 -6.44 0.94
C GLU A 150 17.98 -5.14 1.71
N ASP A 151 17.44 -5.24 2.92
CA ASP A 151 17.16 -4.07 3.76
C ASP A 151 18.48 -3.44 4.23
N GLY A 152 18.66 -2.14 3.96
CA GLY A 152 19.90 -1.42 4.28
C GLY A 152 20.17 -1.30 5.78
N PHE A 153 19.13 -1.31 6.62
CA PHE A 153 19.29 -1.34 8.08
C PHE A 153 19.77 -2.71 8.54
N ASP A 154 19.18 -3.80 8.03
CA ASP A 154 19.64 -5.16 8.34
C ASP A 154 21.09 -5.39 7.90
N LEU A 155 21.45 -4.94 6.70
CA LEU A 155 22.83 -4.96 6.22
C LEU A 155 23.78 -4.14 7.11
N ALA A 156 23.38 -2.94 7.54
CA ALA A 156 24.19 -2.11 8.42
C ALA A 156 24.37 -2.72 9.81
N VAL A 157 23.32 -3.30 10.39
CA VAL A 157 23.37 -4.01 11.69
C VAL A 157 24.26 -5.24 11.61
N ALA A 158 24.26 -5.93 10.47
CA ALA A 158 25.11 -7.09 10.21
C ALA A 158 26.57 -6.74 9.83
N ASP A 159 26.93 -5.45 9.77
CA ASP A 159 28.22 -4.96 9.26
C ASP A 159 28.53 -5.44 7.83
N ALA A 160 27.48 -5.53 7.00
CA ALA A 160 27.47 -6.08 5.66
C ALA A 160 27.02 -5.07 4.57
N LEU A 161 26.89 -3.79 4.91
CA LEU A 161 26.40 -2.74 4.01
C LEU A 161 27.25 -2.54 2.74
N GLY A 162 28.54 -2.93 2.78
CA GLY A 162 29.47 -2.68 1.68
C GLY A 162 29.99 -1.24 1.66
N ASP A 163 30.07 -0.63 0.48
CA ASP A 163 30.55 0.75 0.31
C ASP A 163 29.43 1.78 0.51
N ALA A 164 29.47 2.50 1.63
CA ALA A 164 28.52 3.57 1.92
C ALA A 164 28.54 4.72 0.89
N GLY A 165 29.63 4.87 0.12
CA GLY A 165 29.72 5.82 -0.98
C GLY A 165 28.73 5.53 -2.12
N GLU A 166 28.42 4.27 -2.38
CA GLU A 166 27.44 3.88 -3.40
C GLU A 166 26.02 4.30 -3.00
N LEU A 167 25.64 4.10 -1.73
CA LEU A 167 24.39 4.60 -1.17
C LEU A 167 24.32 6.14 -1.25
N GLY A 168 25.43 6.82 -0.95
CA GLY A 168 25.53 8.27 -1.07
C GLY A 168 25.30 8.78 -2.50
N HIS A 169 25.88 8.10 -3.51
CA HIS A 169 25.64 8.43 -4.91
C HIS A 169 24.18 8.18 -5.32
N ALA A 170 23.59 7.07 -4.90
CA ALA A 170 22.19 6.73 -5.19
C ALA A 170 21.23 7.80 -4.62
N ILE A 171 21.42 8.21 -3.36
CA ILE A 171 20.63 9.28 -2.73
C ILE A 171 20.82 10.61 -3.48
N GLY A 172 22.05 10.95 -3.87
CA GLY A 172 22.34 12.15 -4.64
C GLY A 172 21.65 12.18 -6.01
N ALA A 173 21.58 11.03 -6.69
CA ALA A 173 20.87 10.88 -7.96
C ALA A 173 19.35 11.07 -7.79
N VAL A 174 18.74 10.52 -6.72
CA VAL A 174 17.33 10.75 -6.39
C VAL A 174 17.07 12.23 -6.15
N HIS A 175 17.88 12.90 -5.33
CA HIS A 175 17.72 14.34 -5.07
C HIS A 175 17.88 15.22 -6.33
N THR A 176 18.65 14.77 -7.31
CA THR A 176 18.83 15.49 -8.58
C THR A 176 17.64 15.30 -9.53
N ALA A 177 16.89 14.21 -9.36
CA ALA A 177 15.72 13.91 -10.18
C ALA A 177 14.45 14.64 -9.71
N LEU A 178 14.40 15.07 -8.44
CA LEU A 178 13.32 15.86 -7.84
C LEU A 178 13.34 17.33 -8.27
#